data_AF-A0A1I1JS17-F1
#
_entry.id   AF-A0A1I1JS17-F1
#
_cell.length_a   1.000
_cell.length_b   1.000
_cell.length_c   1.000
_cell.angle_alpha   90.00
_cell.angle_beta   90.00
_cell.angle_gamma   90.00
#
_symmetry.space_group_name_H-M   'P 1'
#
loop_
_entity.id
_entity.type
_entity.pdbx_description
1 polymer ?
#
loop_
_entity_poly.entity_id
_entity_poly.type
_entity_poly.pdbx_seq_one_letter_code
_entity_poly.pdbx_strand_id
1 'polypeptide(L)'
;MINKIKSLYSHFVIVFLVLFLGSNGFVDPRSWWSLYNVKILDNSTFIAQMSWEKVVIYALFTLILLAILNQPSVKKIIKTILKIGVMKLQLLFKTISTLVN
;
A
#
# COMPACT_ATOMS: atom_id res chain seq x y z
N MET A 1 -23.05 -8.80 13.04
CA MET A 1 -22.29 -9.37 11.90
C MET A 1 -22.00 -8.32 10.82
N ILE A 2 -23.01 -7.58 10.37
CA ILE A 2 -22.91 -6.50 9.37
C ILE A 2 -21.80 -5.47 9.71
N ASN A 3 -21.72 -4.99 10.96
CA ASN A 3 -20.68 -4.03 11.35
C ASN A 3 -19.25 -4.56 11.26
N LYS A 4 -19.03 -5.87 11.47
CA LYS A 4 -17.71 -6.51 11.31
C LYS A 4 -17.32 -6.59 9.84
N ILE A 5 -18.27 -6.88 8.95
CA ILE A 5 -18.05 -6.93 7.50
C ILE A 5 -17.74 -5.54 6.96
N LYS A 6 -18.52 -4.52 7.35
CA LYS A 6 -18.27 -3.11 6.97
C LYS A 6 -16.87 -2.66 7.40
N SER A 7 -16.45 -3.02 8.61
CA SER A 7 -15.11 -2.70 9.12
C SER A 7 -14.00 -3.37 8.31
N LEU A 8 -14.15 -4.67 7.99
CA LEU A 8 -13.19 -5.40 7.15
C LEU A 8 -13.11 -4.82 5.73
N TYR A 9 -14.25 -4.47 5.14
CA TYR A 9 -14.30 -3.84 3.83
C TYR A 9 -13.60 -2.48 3.83
N SER A 10 -13.83 -1.64 4.84
CA SER A 10 -13.14 -0.35 4.96
C SER A 10 -11.62 -0.53 5.11
N HIS A 11 -11.17 -1.52 5.88
CA HIS A 11 -9.73 -1.83 5.98
C HIS A 11 -9.16 -2.34 4.66
N PHE A 12 -9.90 -3.18 3.94
CA PHE A 12 -9.52 -3.62 2.60
C PHE A 12 -9.36 -2.43 1.66
N VAL A 13 -10.33 -1.52 1.61
CA VAL A 13 -10.28 -0.33 0.74
C VAL A 13 -9.08 0.56 1.09
N ILE A 14 -8.81 0.78 2.38
CA ILE A 14 -7.67 1.61 2.81
C ILE A 14 -6.35 0.94 2.42
N VAL A 15 -6.18 -0.35 2.69
CA VAL A 15 -4.95 -1.09 2.34
C VAL A 15 -4.79 -1.18 0.82
N PHE A 16 -5.87 -1.42 0.09
CA PHE A 16 -5.89 -1.39 -1.37
C PHE A 16 -5.42 -0.03 -1.88
N LEU A 17 -6.00 1.06 -1.39
CA LEU A 17 -5.63 2.41 -1.80
C LEU A 17 -4.19 2.73 -1.43
N VAL A 18 -3.72 2.41 -0.23
CA VAL A 18 -2.33 2.66 0.18
C VAL A 18 -1.34 1.86 -0.67
N LEU A 19 -1.64 0.59 -0.98
CA LEU A 19 -0.80 -0.21 -1.87
C LEU A 19 -0.89 0.26 -3.32
N PHE A 20 -2.07 0.69 -3.77
CA PHE A 20 -2.28 1.16 -5.13
C PHE A 20 -1.59 2.52 -5.35
N LEU A 21 -1.76 3.46 -4.40
CA LEU A 21 -1.12 4.78 -4.39
C LEU A 21 0.38 4.70 -4.09
N GLY A 22 0.81 3.78 -3.22
CA GLY A 22 2.20 3.58 -2.83
C GLY A 22 2.97 2.60 -3.74
N SER A 23 2.29 1.88 -4.62
CA SER A 23 2.96 1.17 -5.70
C SER A 23 3.63 2.17 -6.61
N ASN A 24 4.67 1.73 -7.32
CA ASN A 24 5.36 2.55 -8.32
C ASN A 24 4.39 3.23 -9.31
N GLY A 25 3.12 2.81 -9.39
CA GLY A 25 2.07 3.46 -10.15
C GLY A 25 2.14 4.99 -10.12
N PHE A 26 2.20 5.60 -8.92
CA PHE A 26 2.21 7.07 -8.81
C PHE A 26 3.61 7.70 -8.81
N VAL A 27 4.66 6.92 -8.54
CA VAL A 27 6.05 7.42 -8.49
C VAL A 27 6.70 7.37 -9.88
N ASP A 28 6.31 6.41 -10.71
CA ASP A 28 6.71 6.29 -12.11
C ASP A 28 5.46 6.12 -13.00
N PRO A 29 5.07 7.13 -13.78
CA PRO A 29 3.95 7.07 -14.72
C PRO A 29 4.04 5.89 -15.70
N ARG A 30 5.25 5.32 -15.91
CA ARG A 30 5.45 4.14 -16.75
C ARG A 30 4.83 2.87 -16.20
N SER A 31 4.55 2.83 -14.90
CA SER A 31 4.02 1.64 -14.23
C SER A 31 2.49 1.61 -14.17
N TRP A 32 1.79 2.72 -14.46
CA TRP A 32 0.35 2.71 -14.74
C TRP A 32 0.02 1.84 -15.95
N TRP A 33 0.87 1.86 -16.98
CA TRP A 33 0.76 0.98 -18.14
C TRP A 33 0.78 -0.50 -17.79
N SER A 34 1.30 -0.88 -16.62
CA SER A 34 1.26 -2.28 -16.18
C SER A 34 -0.17 -2.82 -16.06
N LEU A 35 -1.15 -1.96 -15.73
CA LEU A 35 -2.57 -2.32 -15.61
C LEU A 35 -3.30 -2.36 -16.95
N TYR A 36 -2.70 -1.78 -18.00
CA TYR A 36 -3.29 -1.73 -19.32
C TYR A 36 -2.68 -2.83 -20.20
N ASN A 37 -3.50 -3.35 -21.10
CA ASN A 37 -3.03 -4.06 -22.28
C ASN A 37 -2.89 -3.00 -23.38
N VAL A 38 -1.65 -2.74 -23.76
CA VAL A 38 -1.33 -1.78 -24.81
C VAL A 38 -1.27 -2.54 -26.13
N LYS A 39 -2.12 -2.16 -27.08
CA LYS A 39 -2.05 -2.61 -28.47
C LYS A 39 -1.58 -1.44 -29.32
N ILE A 40 -0.46 -1.61 -30.01
CA ILE A 40 0.06 -0.63 -30.96
C ILE A 40 -0.73 -0.80 -32.26
N LEU A 41 -1.30 0.29 -32.78
CA LEU A 41 -2.07 0.28 -34.03
C LEU A 41 -1.18 0.70 -35.21
N ASP A 42 -0.34 1.71 -35.00
CA ASP A 42 0.68 2.18 -35.95
C ASP A 42 1.87 2.83 -35.21
N ASN A 43 2.82 3.40 -35.95
CA ASN A 43 4.02 4.04 -35.39
C ASN A 43 3.74 5.25 -34.48
N SER A 44 2.52 5.78 -34.46
CA SER A 44 2.14 7.01 -33.76
C SER A 44 0.98 6.82 -32.78
N THR A 45 0.24 5.71 -32.85
CA THR A 45 -0.98 5.48 -32.10
C THR A 45 -0.99 4.11 -31.43
N PHE A 46 -1.50 4.10 -30.20
CA PHE A 46 -1.73 2.91 -29.42
C PHE A 46 -3.09 3.00 -28.72
N ILE A 47 -3.73 1.85 -28.53
CA ILE A 47 -4.88 1.68 -27.64
C ILE A 47 -4.36 1.08 -26.34
N ALA A 48 -4.65 1.75 -25.23
CA ALA A 48 -4.44 1.18 -23.90
C ALA A 48 -5.79 0.82 -23.30
N GLN A 49 -6.07 -0.48 -23.20
CA GLN A 49 -7.29 -0.99 -22.59
C GLN A 49 -6.98 -1.52 -21.20
N MET A 50 -7.74 -1.10 -20.20
CA MET A 50 -7.56 -1.59 -18.83
C MET A 50 -7.80 -3.10 -18.78
N SER A 51 -6.82 -3.84 -18.25
CA SER A 51 -6.90 -5.30 -18.13
C SER A 51 -7.51 -5.69 -16.79
N TRP A 52 -8.75 -6.16 -16.82
CA TRP A 52 -9.45 -6.63 -15.62
C TRP A 52 -8.71 -7.77 -14.91
N GLU A 53 -8.05 -8.66 -15.66
CA GLU A 53 -7.24 -9.75 -15.09
C GLU A 53 -6.13 -9.20 -14.19
N LYS A 54 -5.42 -8.17 -14.66
CA LYS A 54 -4.34 -7.54 -13.89
C LYS A 54 -4.89 -6.83 -12.65
N VAL A 55 -6.03 -6.13 -12.78
CA VAL A 55 -6.72 -5.50 -11.64
C VAL A 55 -7.11 -6.53 -10.59
N VAL A 56 -7.64 -7.69 -11.01
CA VAL A 56 -8.01 -8.80 -10.11
C VAL A 56 -6.78 -9.35 -9.38
N ILE A 57 -5.64 -9.47 -10.05
CA ILE A 57 -4.38 -9.91 -9.41
C ILE A 57 -3.95 -8.93 -8.31
N TYR A 58 -4.01 -7.62 -8.56
CA TYR A 58 -3.70 -6.60 -7.55
C TYR A 58 -4.70 -6.66 -6.36
N ALA A 59 -5.98 -6.89 -6.64
CA ALA A 59 -6.99 -7.07 -5.60
C ALA A 59 -6.72 -8.32 -4.74
N LEU A 60 -6.32 -9.43 -5.36
CA LEU A 60 -5.93 -10.66 -4.67
C LEU A 60 -4.69 -10.45 -3.80
N PHE A 61 -3.64 -9.80 -4.31
CA PHE A 61 -2.46 -9.45 -3.52
C PHE A 61 -2.82 -8.60 -2.30
N THR A 62 -3.73 -7.65 -2.47
CA THR A 62 -4.22 -6.81 -1.38
C THR A 62 -4.96 -7.63 -0.33
N LEU A 63 -5.82 -8.58 -0.73
CA LEU A 63 -6.52 -9.46 0.19
C LEU A 63 -5.54 -10.33 0.99
N ILE A 64 -4.50 -10.86 0.34
CA ILE A 64 -3.44 -11.64 0.99
C ILE A 64 -2.71 -10.78 2.02
N LEU A 65 -2.32 -9.55 1.65
CA LEU A 65 -1.68 -8.61 2.57
C LEU A 65 -2.57 -8.27 3.76
N LEU A 66 -3.86 -8.00 3.52
CA LEU A 66 -4.83 -7.76 4.58
C LEU A 66 -4.94 -8.95 5.53
N ALA A 67 -4.97 -10.17 4.99
CA ALA A 67 -5.02 -11.39 5.79
C ALA A 67 -3.77 -11.53 6.68
N ILE A 68 -2.58 -11.29 6.12
CA ILE A 68 -1.30 -11.30 6.86
C ILE A 68 -1.30 -10.21 7.95
N LEU A 69 -1.66 -8.98 7.62
CA LEU A 69 -1.72 -7.86 8.57
C LEU A 69 -2.75 -8.09 9.68
N ASN A 70 -3.81 -8.84 9.41
CA ASN A 70 -4.82 -9.15 10.41
C ASN A 70 -4.38 -10.27 11.38
N GLN A 71 -3.30 -11.00 11.09
CA GLN A 71 -2.78 -12.04 11.98
C GLN A 71 -2.27 -11.45 13.31
N PRO A 72 -2.59 -12.07 14.46
CA PRO A 72 -2.19 -11.56 15.77
C PRO A 72 -0.67 -11.43 15.96
N SER A 73 0.11 -12.35 15.40
CA SER A 73 1.59 -12.35 15.43
C SER A 73 2.16 -11.12 14.72
N VAL A 74 1.68 -10.83 13.51
CA VAL A 74 2.10 -9.67 12.72
C VAL A 74 1.72 -8.37 13.42
N LYS A 75 0.51 -8.27 13.98
CA LYS A 75 0.10 -7.10 14.79
C LYS A 75 1.02 -6.84 15.98
N LYS A 76 1.47 -7.90 16.66
CA LYS A 76 2.43 -7.76 17.78
C LYS A 76 3.77 -7.22 17.28
N ILE A 77 4.29 -7.77 16.18
CA ILE A 77 5.57 -7.33 15.58
C ILE A 77 5.49 -5.85 15.19
N ILE A 78 4.43 -5.45 14.47
CA ILE A 78 4.24 -4.06 14.05
C ILE A 78 4.21 -3.12 15.25
N LYS A 79 3.46 -3.47 16.31
CA LYS A 79 3.41 -2.67 17.55
C LYS A 79 4.78 -2.51 18.20
N THR A 80 5.57 -3.58 18.25
CA THR A 80 6.93 -3.55 18.82
C THR A 80 7.85 -2.64 18.01
N ILE A 81 7.85 -2.77 16.68
CA ILE A 81 8.65 -1.92 15.78
C ILE A 81 8.26 -0.44 15.96
N LEU A 82 6.96 -0.16 15.99
CA LEU A 82 6.46 1.20 16.13
C LEU A 82 6.85 1.81 17.49
N LYS A 83 6.80 1.03 18.57
CA LYS A 83 7.27 1.44 19.90
C LYS A 83 8.77 1.77 19.90
N ILE A 84 9.60 0.93 19.27
CA ILE A 84 11.04 1.16 19.16
C ILE A 84 11.32 2.43 18.35
N GLY A 85 10.62 2.62 17.23
CA GLY A 85 10.76 3.80 16.37
C GLY A 85 10.42 5.10 17.11
N VAL A 86 9.30 5.13 17.84
CA VAL A 86 8.90 6.28 18.67
C VAL A 86 9.96 6.57 19.72
N MET A 87 10.50 5.54 20.38
CA MET A 87 11.54 5.71 21.39
C MET A 87 12.82 6.32 20.80
N LYS A 88 13.24 5.87 19.61
CA LYS A 88 14.39 6.45 18.91
C LYS A 88 14.16 7.90 18.50
N LEU A 89 12.96 8.24 18.02
CA LEU A 89 12.59 9.62 17.68
C LEU A 89 12.62 10.52 18.91
N GLN A 90 12.04 10.08 20.03
CA GLN A 90 12.10 10.83 21.29
C GLN A 90 13.54 11.07 21.74
N LEU A 91 14.42 10.08 21.57
CA LEU A 91 15.84 10.20 21.88
C LEU A 91 16.52 11.25 20.99
N LEU A 92 16.27 11.21 19.68
CA LEU A 92 16.79 12.21 18.74
C LEU A 92 16.31 13.64 19.08
N PHE A 93 15.01 13.81 19.36
CA PHE A 93 14.47 15.12 19.76
C PHE A 93 15.08 15.61 21.07
N LYS A 94 15.32 14.72 22.03
CA LYS A 94 15.98 15.07 23.29
C LYS A 94 17.43 15.50 23.05
N THR A 95 18.17 14.79 22.19
CA THR A 95 19.55 15.14 21.83
C THR A 95 19.63 16.49 21.11
N ILE A 96 18.70 16.76 20.18
CA ILE A 96 18.61 18.06 19.51
C ILE A 96 18.30 19.17 20.53
N SER A 97 17.33 18.94 21.42
CA SER A 97 16.99 19.91 22.47
C SER A 97 18.15 20.21 23.42
N THR A 98 18.99 19.22 23.74
CA THR A 98 20.20 19.42 24.56
C THR A 98 21.38 20.04 23.82
N LEU A 99 21.37 20.03 22.48
CA LEU A 99 22.39 20.70 21.65
C LEU A 99 22.04 22.16 21.35
N VAL A 100 20.73 22.49 21.37
CA VAL A 100 20.21 23.83 21.09
C VAL A 100 20.18 24.71 22.36
N ASN A 101 20.13 24.11 23.56
CA ASN A 101 20.33 24.78 24.84
C ASN A 101 21.81 24.74 25.26
#